data_AF-A0A9D6M1K5-F1
#
_entry.id   AF-A0A9D6M1K5-F1
#
_cell.length_a   1.000
_cell.length_b   1.000
_cell.length_c   1.000
_cell.angle_alpha   90.00
_cell.angle_beta   90.00
_cell.angle_gamma   90.00
#
_symmetry.space_group_name_H-M   'P 1'
#
loop_
_entity.id
_entity.type
_entity.pdbx_description
1 polymer ?
#
loop_
_entity_poly.entity_id
_entity_poly.type
_entity_poly.pdbx_seq_one_letter_code
_entity_poly.pdbx_strand_id
1 'polypeptide(L)'
;MTRDERLAIFKRDLDALMRADDGFVIFNLAHDEDSYVQFSRPSTGDALFCEVSNRSEGWNAHSLDFAQVNELRALGYEIPSPHHQANPHKTFSSDIGILAEEVEQIFRQVFNATEFYEVVSSGVESGVR
;
A
#
# COMPACT_ATOMS: atom_id res chain seq x y z
N MET A 1 -17.20 -1.84 -7.21
CA MET A 1 -16.18 -2.14 -8.24
C MET A 1 -15.87 -3.63 -8.28
N THR A 2 -15.60 -4.22 -9.45
CA THR A 2 -15.16 -5.62 -9.60
C THR A 2 -13.66 -5.78 -9.28
N ARG A 3 -13.23 -7.02 -9.00
CA ARG A 3 -11.80 -7.32 -8.76
C ARG A 3 -10.92 -6.93 -9.94
N ASP A 4 -11.36 -7.23 -11.17
CA ASP A 4 -10.56 -6.93 -12.36
C ASP A 4 -10.40 -5.42 -12.60
N GLU A 5 -11.43 -4.63 -12.30
CA GLU A 5 -11.36 -3.16 -12.35
C GLU A 5 -10.37 -2.61 -11.32
N ARG A 6 -10.37 -3.14 -10.09
CA ARG A 6 -9.39 -2.75 -9.04
C ARG A 6 -7.97 -3.10 -9.44
N LEU A 7 -7.74 -4.34 -9.89
CA LEU A 7 -6.43 -4.78 -10.37
C LEU A 7 -5.95 -3.95 -11.55
N ALA A 8 -6.84 -3.51 -12.44
CA ALA A 8 -6.49 -2.62 -13.54
C ALA A 8 -6.00 -1.24 -13.03
N ILE A 9 -6.65 -0.68 -12.01
CA ILE A 9 -6.21 0.57 -11.36
C ILE A 9 -4.83 0.38 -10.72
N PHE A 10 -4.64 -0.67 -9.91
CA PHE A 10 -3.37 -0.95 -9.25
C PHE A 10 -2.23 -1.10 -10.25
N LYS A 11 -2.43 -1.93 -11.28
CA LYS A 11 -1.43 -2.18 -12.31
C LYS A 11 -1.06 -0.91 -13.07
N ARG A 12 -2.05 -0.07 -13.41
CA ARG A 12 -1.82 1.19 -14.13
C ARG A 12 -0.89 2.10 -13.33
N ASP A 13 -1.18 2.31 -12.06
CA ASP A 13 -0.45 3.31 -11.27
C ASP A 13 0.89 2.74 -10.75
N LEU A 14 0.99 1.43 -10.51
CA LEU A 14 2.26 0.75 -10.23
C LEU A 14 3.18 0.74 -11.46
N ASP A 15 2.67 0.52 -12.68
CA ASP A 15 3.45 0.64 -13.92
C ASP A 15 3.96 2.07 -14.12
N ALA A 16 3.12 3.07 -13.84
CA ALA A 16 3.53 4.47 -13.89
C ALA A 16 4.63 4.77 -12.86
N LEU A 17 4.51 4.27 -11.62
CA LEU A 17 5.53 4.45 -10.58
C LEU A 17 6.86 3.79 -10.98
N MET A 18 6.81 2.60 -11.58
CA MET A 18 7.99 1.87 -12.07
C MET A 18 8.70 2.57 -13.25
N ARG A 19 8.07 3.58 -13.86
CA ARG A 19 8.67 4.42 -14.91
C ARG A 19 9.12 5.79 -14.41
N ALA A 20 8.66 6.22 -13.24
CA ALA A 20 9.08 7.47 -12.62
C ALA A 20 10.50 7.35 -12.06
N ASP A 21 11.26 8.46 -12.06
CA ASP A 21 12.61 8.47 -11.50
C ASP A 21 12.60 8.26 -9.98
N ASP A 22 11.66 8.93 -9.33
CA ASP A 22 11.26 8.74 -7.94
C ASP A 22 9.78 9.10 -7.78
N GLY A 23 9.17 8.67 -6.69
CA GLY A 23 7.79 9.01 -6.40
C GLY A 23 7.09 8.02 -5.49
N PHE A 24 5.79 8.22 -5.33
CA PHE A 24 4.93 7.31 -4.60
C PHE A 24 3.52 7.28 -5.20
N VAL A 25 2.78 6.22 -4.86
CA VAL A 25 1.35 6.10 -5.11
C VAL A 25 0.68 5.57 -3.85
N ILE A 26 -0.48 6.13 -3.52
CA ILE A 26 -1.32 5.69 -2.42
C ILE A 26 -2.61 5.11 -3.00
N PHE A 27 -3.00 3.94 -2.50
CA PHE A 27 -4.31 3.35 -2.72
C PHE A 27 -5.11 3.38 -1.42
N ASN A 28 -6.33 3.90 -1.46
CA ASN A 28 -7.25 4.03 -0.32
C ASN A 28 -8.57 3.33 -0.59
N LEU A 29 -9.23 2.81 0.43
CA LEU A 29 -10.65 2.45 0.31
C LEU A 29 -11.48 3.73 0.09
N ALA A 30 -12.36 3.75 -0.92
CA ALA A 30 -13.07 4.99 -1.30
C ALA A 30 -14.00 5.58 -0.23
N HIS A 31 -14.36 4.79 0.79
CA HIS A 31 -15.19 5.21 1.91
C HIS A 31 -14.43 5.17 3.25
N ASP A 32 -13.11 5.01 3.18
CA ASP A 32 -12.19 4.94 4.31
C ASP A 32 -10.81 5.42 3.82
N GLU A 33 -10.62 6.74 3.85
CA GLU A 33 -9.38 7.40 3.46
C GLU A 33 -8.23 7.15 4.45
N ASP A 34 -8.55 6.56 5.60
CA ASP A 34 -7.58 6.23 6.63
C ASP A 34 -6.82 4.96 6.25
N SER A 35 -7.51 3.95 5.71
CA SER A 35 -6.96 2.64 5.30
C SER A 35 -6.28 2.68 3.94
N TYR A 36 -4.95 2.59 3.94
CA TYR A 36 -4.15 2.74 2.74
C TYR A 36 -2.99 1.75 2.58
N VAL A 37 -2.61 1.58 1.31
CA VAL A 37 -1.38 0.92 0.88
C VAL A 37 -0.59 1.93 0.04
N GLN A 38 0.62 2.23 0.47
CA GLN A 38 1.52 3.16 -0.22
C GLN A 38 2.70 2.40 -0.82
N PHE A 39 2.94 2.60 -2.11
CA PHE A 39 4.20 2.20 -2.74
C PHE A 39 5.06 3.42 -3.01
N SER A 40 6.30 3.39 -2.54
CA SER A 40 7.31 4.41 -2.77
C SER A 40 8.47 3.86 -3.58
N ARG A 41 8.95 4.65 -4.53
CA ARG A 41 10.19 4.44 -5.28
C ARG A 41 11.19 5.54 -4.90
N PRO A 42 12.19 5.23 -4.05
CA PRO A 42 13.18 6.22 -3.64
C PRO A 42 14.08 6.71 -4.78
N SER A 43 14.41 5.82 -5.72
CA SER A 43 15.15 6.16 -6.94
C SER A 43 15.01 5.08 -8.04
N THR A 44 15.40 5.41 -9.26
CA THR A 44 15.44 4.49 -10.39
C THR A 44 16.37 3.32 -10.11
N GLY A 45 15.81 2.11 -10.12
CA GLY A 45 16.54 0.85 -9.93
C GLY A 45 16.49 0.30 -8.51
N ASP A 46 16.00 1.09 -7.54
CA ASP A 46 15.74 0.60 -6.19
C ASP A 46 14.50 -0.31 -6.14
N ALA A 47 14.46 -1.17 -5.13
CA ALA A 47 13.24 -1.90 -4.77
C ALA A 47 12.14 -0.91 -4.36
N LEU A 48 10.89 -1.25 -4.67
CA LEU A 48 9.76 -0.50 -4.15
C LEU A 48 9.59 -0.77 -2.66
N PHE A 49 9.26 0.28 -1.93
CA PHE A 49 8.92 0.21 -0.51
C PHE A 49 7.41 0.29 -0.37
N CYS A 50 6.79 -0.77 0.17
CA CYS A 50 5.36 -0.82 0.44
C CYS A 50 5.09 -0.58 1.92
N GLU A 51 4.23 0.37 2.24
CA GLU A 51 3.74 0.64 3.59
C GLU A 51 2.23 0.44 3.69
N VAL A 52 1.77 -0.01 4.85
CA VAL A 52 0.34 -0.24 5.13
C VAL A 52 -0.04 0.50 6.41
N SER A 53 -1.15 1.25 6.38
CA SER A 53 -1.65 1.99 7.55
C SER A 53 -3.16 2.22 7.47
N ASN A 54 -3.77 2.68 8.57
CA ASN A 54 -5.20 2.97 8.68
C ASN A 54 -5.54 4.28 9.43
N ARG A 55 -4.82 5.39 9.17
CA ARG A 55 -5.12 6.69 9.81
C ARG A 55 -4.74 7.94 9.01
N SER A 56 -5.63 8.94 9.06
CA SER A 56 -5.40 10.35 8.70
C SER A 56 -4.59 11.11 9.77
N GLU A 57 -3.54 11.79 9.31
CA GLU A 57 -2.78 12.90 9.92
C GLU A 57 -2.13 12.74 11.33
N GLY A 58 -0.79 12.88 11.38
CA GLY A 58 0.02 13.16 12.58
C GLY A 58 1.41 12.49 12.58
N TRP A 59 2.44 13.17 13.12
CA TRP A 59 3.86 12.77 13.11
C TRP A 59 4.23 11.45 13.84
N ASN A 60 3.26 10.64 14.27
CA ASN A 60 3.44 9.34 14.92
C ASN A 60 2.39 8.33 14.42
N ALA A 61 2.41 8.02 13.12
CA ALA A 61 1.39 7.26 12.40
C ALA A 61 1.17 5.83 12.91
N HIS A 62 0.08 5.50 13.63
CA HIS A 62 -0.36 4.10 13.91
C HIS A 62 -1.85 3.97 14.27
N SER A 63 -2.58 3.03 13.65
CA SER A 63 -3.60 2.24 14.37
C SER A 63 -3.97 0.89 13.74
N LEU A 64 -3.00 0.16 13.17
CA LEU A 64 -3.27 -1.25 12.85
C LEU A 64 -3.53 -2.00 14.15
N ASP A 65 -4.68 -2.67 14.24
CA ASP A 65 -4.98 -3.48 15.42
C ASP A 65 -4.09 -4.74 15.45
N PHE A 66 -4.13 -5.45 16.58
CA PHE A 66 -3.29 -6.64 16.76
C PHE A 66 -3.57 -7.74 15.72
N ALA A 67 -4.81 -7.89 15.27
CA ALA A 67 -5.15 -8.86 14.24
C ALA A 67 -4.56 -8.44 12.88
N GLN A 68 -4.71 -7.18 12.50
CA GLN A 68 -4.15 -6.62 11.27
C GLN A 68 -2.62 -6.72 11.21
N VAL A 69 -1.96 -6.41 12.33
CA VAL A 69 -0.50 -6.58 12.45
C VAL A 69 -0.08 -8.05 12.30
N ASN A 70 -0.86 -8.99 12.84
CA ASN A 70 -0.55 -10.41 12.70
C ASN A 70 -0.75 -10.90 11.26
N GLU A 71 -1.80 -10.44 10.57
CA GLU A 71 -2.01 -10.73 9.15
C GLU A 71 -0.84 -10.19 8.31
N LEU A 72 -0.45 -8.93 8.50
CA LEU A 72 0.71 -8.34 7.82
C LEU A 72 2.00 -9.10 8.10
N ARG A 73 2.22 -9.55 9.35
CA ARG A 73 3.37 -10.40 9.69
C ARG A 73 3.33 -11.72 8.95
N ALA A 74 2.15 -12.35 8.81
CA ALA A 74 1.98 -13.58 8.04
C ALA A 74 2.25 -13.37 6.54
N LEU A 75 1.97 -12.18 6.01
CA LEU A 75 2.33 -11.75 4.64
C LEU A 75 3.81 -11.37 4.48
N GLY A 76 4.59 -11.42 5.56
CA GLY A 76 6.02 -11.14 5.56
C GLY A 76 6.38 -9.65 5.64
N TYR A 77 5.46 -8.80 6.12
CA TYR A 77 5.79 -7.41 6.43
C TYR A 77 6.67 -7.35 7.68
N GLU A 78 7.68 -6.49 7.63
CA GLU A 78 8.42 -6.08 8.81
C GLU A 78 7.50 -5.22 9.68
N ILE A 79 7.45 -5.53 10.98
CA ILE A 79 6.67 -4.78 11.97
C ILE A 79 7.67 -4.01 12.86
N PRO A 80 7.85 -2.70 12.64
CA PRO A 80 8.84 -1.92 13.40
C PRO A 80 8.53 -1.92 14.90
N SER A 81 9.60 -2.01 15.70
CA SER A 81 9.53 -1.90 17.15
C SER A 81 10.27 -0.64 17.62
N PRO A 82 9.67 0.20 18.49
CA PRO A 82 8.31 0.09 19.01
C PRO A 82 7.25 0.41 17.94
N HIS A 83 6.06 -0.18 18.09
CA HIS A 83 4.87 -0.02 17.24
C HIS A 83 4.34 1.43 17.11
N HIS A 84 5.13 2.43 17.50
CA HIS A 84 4.79 3.85 17.44
C HIS A 84 5.72 4.68 16.54
N GLN A 85 6.76 4.06 15.93
CA GLN A 85 7.80 4.79 15.20
C GLN A 85 7.74 4.69 13.66
N ALA A 86 7.22 3.60 13.10
CA ALA A 86 7.14 3.44 11.64
C ALA A 86 6.07 2.41 11.22
N ASN A 87 5.40 2.64 10.10
CA ASN A 87 4.40 1.72 9.55
C ASN A 87 5.01 0.34 9.26
N PRO A 88 4.21 -0.74 9.34
CA PRO A 88 4.57 -2.02 8.74
C PRO A 88 4.91 -1.86 7.27
N HIS A 89 5.99 -2.49 6.86
CA HIS A 89 6.49 -2.33 5.49
C HIS A 89 7.13 -3.58 4.93
N LYS A 90 7.25 -3.61 3.61
CA LYS A 90 7.87 -4.70 2.85
C LYS A 90 8.48 -4.15 1.58
N THR A 91 9.65 -4.66 1.19
CA THR A 91 10.31 -4.28 -0.06
C THR A 91 9.99 -5.26 -1.16
N PHE A 92 9.82 -4.75 -2.38
CA PHE A 92 9.50 -5.55 -3.55
C PHE A 92 10.43 -5.23 -4.73
N SER A 93 10.90 -6.29 -5.39
CA SER A 93 11.60 -6.24 -6.68
C SER A 93 10.85 -7.03 -7.76
N SER A 94 9.56 -7.30 -7.52
CA SER A 94 8.72 -8.22 -8.29
C SER A 94 7.97 -7.56 -9.45
N ASP A 95 7.33 -8.40 -10.27
CA ASP A 95 6.44 -8.00 -11.36
C ASP A 95 5.20 -7.22 -10.87
N ILE A 96 4.73 -6.29 -11.70
CA ILE A 96 3.57 -5.43 -11.44
C ILE A 96 2.30 -6.24 -11.13
N GLY A 97 2.13 -7.41 -11.76
CA GLY A 97 1.01 -8.30 -11.48
C GLY A 97 1.01 -8.79 -10.03
N ILE A 98 2.18 -9.14 -9.49
CA ILE A 98 2.32 -9.59 -8.09
C ILE A 98 2.05 -8.43 -7.14
N LEU A 99 2.55 -7.24 -7.44
CA LEU A 99 2.31 -6.05 -6.62
C LEU A 99 0.82 -5.70 -6.54
N ALA A 100 0.10 -5.77 -7.65
CA ALA A 100 -1.34 -5.50 -7.69
C ALA A 100 -2.14 -6.54 -6.89
N GLU A 101 -1.73 -7.81 -6.93
CA GLU A 101 -2.35 -8.86 -6.12
C GLU A 101 -2.04 -8.67 -4.62
N GLU A 102 -0.85 -8.19 -4.28
CA GLU A 102 -0.50 -7.85 -2.89
C GLU A 102 -1.44 -6.76 -2.35
N VAL A 103 -1.70 -5.70 -3.13
CA VAL A 103 -2.63 -4.63 -2.76
C VAL A 103 -4.05 -5.19 -2.53
N GLU A 104 -4.56 -6.00 -3.47
CA GLU A 104 -5.88 -6.65 -3.33
C GLU A 104 -5.92 -7.54 -2.08
N GLN A 105 -4.85 -8.29 -1.81
CA GLN A 105 -4.76 -9.16 -0.63
C GLN A 105 -4.79 -8.35 0.67
N ILE A 106 -4.06 -7.24 0.75
CA ILE A 106 -4.07 -6.37 1.93
C ILE A 106 -5.48 -5.83 2.19
N PHE A 107 -6.14 -5.25 1.18
CA PHE A 107 -7.49 -4.74 1.38
C PHE A 107 -8.48 -5.81 1.81
N ARG A 108 -8.41 -7.01 1.21
CA ARG A 108 -9.37 -8.10 1.50
C ARG A 108 -9.10 -8.79 2.83
N GLN A 109 -7.85 -8.98 3.22
CA GLN A 109 -7.46 -9.77 4.40
C GLN A 109 -7.12 -8.91 5.62
N VAL A 110 -6.40 -7.80 5.42
CA VAL A 110 -5.98 -6.92 6.52
C VAL A 110 -7.07 -5.91 6.85
N PHE A 111 -7.66 -5.28 5.84
CA PHE A 111 -8.72 -4.28 6.04
C PHE A 111 -10.13 -4.85 5.97
N ASN A 112 -10.28 -6.16 5.75
CA ASN A 112 -11.58 -6.83 5.64
C ASN A 112 -12.55 -6.16 4.64
N ALA A 113 -12.01 -5.52 3.60
CA ALA A 113 -12.81 -4.87 2.57
C ALA A 113 -13.76 -5.88 1.92
N THR A 114 -14.98 -5.48 1.58
CA THR A 114 -16.00 -6.37 0.98
C THR A 114 -15.60 -6.79 -0.44
N GLU A 115 -16.30 -7.74 -1.06
CA GLU A 115 -15.93 -8.20 -2.42
C GLU A 115 -16.01 -7.09 -3.47
N PHE A 116 -16.93 -6.14 -3.24
CA PHE A 116 -17.28 -5.07 -4.18
C PHE A 116 -16.71 -3.71 -3.78
N TYR A 117 -15.72 -3.69 -2.89
CA TYR A 117 -15.10 -2.44 -2.41
C TYR A 117 -14.60 -1.58 -3.57
N GLU A 118 -14.62 -0.27 -3.34
CA GLU A 118 -14.13 0.73 -4.27
C GLU A 118 -12.79 1.26 -3.78
N VAL A 119 -11.91 1.56 -4.73
CA VAL A 119 -10.57 2.04 -4.45
C VAL A 119 -10.35 3.39 -5.11
N VAL A 120 -9.67 4.28 -4.39
CA VAL A 120 -9.18 5.56 -4.88
C VAL A 120 -7.67 5.47 -4.95
N SER A 121 -7.08 5.95 -6.05
CA SER A 121 -5.64 6.13 -6.16
C SER A 121 -5.32 7.62 -6.18
N SER A 122 -4.23 8.02 -5.52
CA SER A 122 -3.63 9.34 -5.66
C SER A 122 -3.11 9.62 -7.09
N GLY A 123 -2.87 8.56 -7.86
CA GLY A 123 -1.95 8.62 -9.00
C GLY A 123 -0.49 8.69 -8.51
N VAL A 124 0.46 8.71 -9.45
CA VAL A 124 1.88 8.81 -9.11
C VAL A 124 2.23 10.26 -8.82
N GLU A 125 2.73 10.50 -7.61
CA GLU A 125 3.22 11.79 -7.15
C GLU A 125 4.75 11.76 -7.06
N SER A 126 5.41 12.83 -7.51
CA SER A 126 6.87 12.96 -7.41
C SER A 126 7.29 13.10 -5.95
N GLY A 127 8.38 12.43 -5.56
CA GLY A 127 8.96 12.57 -4.23
C GLY A 127 9.58 13.95 -4.06
N VAL A 128 8.83 14.92 -3.54
CA VAL A 128 9.43 16.20 -3.13
C VAL A 128 10.28 15.93 -1.90
N ARG A 129 11.60 15.86 -2.10
CA ARG A 129 12.60 15.92 -1.02
C ARG A 129 12.59 17.28 -0.34
#